data_AF-A0A6I8M7W5-F1
#
_entry.id   AF-A0A6I8M7W5-F1
#
_cell.length_a   1.000
_cell.length_b   1.000
_cell.length_c   1.000
_cell.angle_alpha   90.00
_cell.angle_beta   90.00
_cell.angle_gamma   90.00
#
_symmetry.space_group_name_H-M   'P 1'
#
loop_
_entity.id
_entity.type
_entity.pdbx_description
1 polymer ?
#
loop_
_entity_poly.entity_id
_entity_poly.type
_entity_poly.pdbx_seq_one_letter_code
_entity_poly.pdbx_strand_id
1 'polypeptide(L)' 'MLAAVDELRATADLADGTWADLVAAVGEDGALDVLLVCGWYHAISFTVRALRLPLEPGTGRPDSP' A
#
# COMPACT_ATOMS: atom_id res chain seq x y z
N MET A 1 -3.25 11.37 2.52
CA MET A 1 -2.53 10.07 2.54
C MET A 1 -3.29 8.94 1.84
N LEU A 2 -4.58 8.70 2.13
CA LEU A 2 -5.32 7.60 1.45
C LEU A 2 -5.28 7.71 -0.08
N ALA A 3 -5.48 8.92 -0.63
CA ALA A 3 -5.44 9.17 -2.08
C ALA A 3 -4.09 8.81 -2.72
N ALA A 4 -2.96 9.07 -2.04
CA ALA A 4 -1.63 8.71 -2.53
C ALA A 4 -1.45 7.19 -2.60
N VAL A 5 -1.94 6.45 -1.59
CA VAL A 5 -1.90 4.99 -1.59
C VAL A 5 -2.77 4.41 -2.69
N ASP A 6 -3.96 4.96 -2.91
CA ASP A 6 -4.87 4.53 -3.97
C ASP A 6 -4.27 4.74 -5.36
N GLU A 7 -3.66 5.89 -5.60
CA GLU A 7 -2.99 6.23 -6.86
C GLU A 7 -1.79 5.32 -7.10
N LEU A 8 -0.88 5.19 -6.13
CA LEU A 8 0.26 4.26 -6.19
C LEU A 8 -0.16 2.82 -6.48
N ARG A 9 -1.27 2.36 -5.89
CA ARG A 9 -1.76 1.00 -6.13
C ARG A 9 -2.31 0.86 -7.55
N ALA A 10 -2.96 1.88 -8.08
CA ALA A 10 -3.59 1.85 -9.40
C ALA A 10 -2.59 2.01 -10.54
N THR A 11 -1.62 2.91 -10.41
CA THR A 11 -0.73 3.34 -11.50
C THR A 11 0.74 3.05 -11.26
N ALA A 12 1.12 2.69 -10.01
CA ALA A 12 2.51 2.67 -9.56
C ALA A 12 3.23 4.02 -9.72
N ASP A 13 2.48 5.11 -9.71
CA ASP A 13 2.97 6.48 -9.90
C ASP A 13 2.15 7.47 -9.06
N LEU A 14 2.66 8.69 -8.89
CA LEU A 14 1.96 9.80 -8.23
C LEU A 14 2.02 11.05 -9.09
N ALA A 15 0.87 11.67 -9.33
CA ALA A 15 0.84 13.02 -9.86
C ALA A 15 1.53 14.02 -8.91
N ASP A 16 2.16 15.05 -9.48
CA ASP A 16 2.94 16.06 -8.74
C ASP A 16 2.16 16.69 -7.57
N GLY A 17 0.85 16.91 -7.73
CA GLY A 17 -0.02 17.44 -6.67
C GLY A 17 -0.17 16.48 -5.49
N THR A 18 -0.38 15.19 -5.78
CA THR A 18 -0.47 14.14 -4.75
C THR A 18 0.86 13.95 -4.03
N TRP A 19 1.98 14.06 -4.76
CA TRP A 19 3.32 14.05 -4.17
C TRP A 19 3.54 15.23 -3.22
N ALA A 20 3.22 16.45 -3.66
CA ALA A 20 3.35 17.65 -2.83
C ALA A 20 2.51 17.55 -1.54
N ASP A 21 1.28 17.06 -1.64
CA ASP A 21 0.40 16.85 -0.48
C ASP A 21 0.94 15.79 0.48
N LEU A 22 1.57 14.73 -0.04
CA LEU A 22 2.20 13.69 0.76
C LEU A 22 3.42 14.25 1.52
N VAL A 23 4.31 14.93 0.81
CA VAL A 23 5.50 15.56 1.41
C VAL A 23 5.10 16.61 2.45
N ALA A 24 4.05 17.40 2.20
CA ALA A 24 3.54 18.36 3.18
C ALA A 24 3.04 17.70 4.47
N ALA A 25 2.50 16.48 4.38
CA ALA A 25 1.94 15.76 5.52
C ALA A 25 2.99 15.03 6.37
N VAL A 26 4.03 14.46 5.74
CA VAL A 26 4.99 13.56 6.43
C VAL A 26 6.46 13.93 6.24
N GLY A 27 6.75 15.02 5.51
CA GLY A 27 8.10 15.35 5.08
C GLY A 27 8.56 14.48 3.91
N GLU A 28 9.69 14.84 3.32
CA GLU A 28 10.23 14.14 2.15
C GLU A 28 10.71 12.72 2.48
N ASP A 29 11.46 12.56 3.57
CA ASP A 29 11.90 11.25 4.07
C ASP A 29 10.71 10.34 4.39
N GLY A 30 9.69 10.89 5.07
CA GLY A 30 8.46 10.14 5.38
C GLY A 30 7.67 9.75 4.12
N ALA A 31 7.69 10.59 3.07
CA ALA A 31 7.06 10.29 1.80
C ALA A 31 7.78 9.12 1.09
N LEU A 32 9.12 9.11 1.12
CA LEU A 32 9.93 8.00 0.60
C LEU A 32 9.66 6.69 1.35
N ASP A 33 9.55 6.75 2.68
CA ASP A 33 9.20 5.57 3.49
C ASP A 33 7.82 5.01 3.09
N VAL A 34 6.83 5.88 2.85
CA VAL A 34 5.50 5.47 2.39
C VAL A 34 5.57 4.79 1.02
N LEU A 35 6.34 5.33 0.08
CA LEU A 35 6.55 4.70 -1.24
C LEU A 35 7.17 3.31 -1.11
N LEU A 36 8.21 3.18 -0.28
CA LEU A 36 8.93 1.91 -0.09
C LEU A 36 8.04 0.85 0.55
N VAL A 37 7.30 1.21 1.60
CA VAL A 37 6.37 0.31 2.28
C VAL A 37 5.25 -0.12 1.32
N CYS A 38 4.67 0.82 0.56
CA CYS A 38 3.62 0.50 -0.42
C CYS A 38 4.13 -0.47 -1.49
N GLY A 39 5.31 -0.21 -2.06
CA GLY A 39 5.92 -1.09 -3.07
C GLY A 39 6.24 -2.49 -2.51
N TRP A 40 6.78 -2.56 -1.30
CA TRP A 40 7.10 -3.83 -0.64
C TRP A 40 5.85 -4.68 -0.37
N TYR A 41 4.80 -4.07 0.19
CA TYR A 41 3.53 -4.78 0.42
C TYR A 41 2.86 -5.20 -0.90
N HIS A 42 2.99 -4.41 -1.96
CA HIS A 42 2.49 -4.79 -3.29
C HIS A 42 3.19 -6.06 -3.79
N ALA A 43 4.52 -6.14 -3.70
CA ALA A 43 5.30 -7.30 -4.11
C ALA A 43 4.95 -8.58 -3.30
N ILE A 44 4.78 -8.44 -1.98
CA ILE A 44 4.35 -9.55 -1.13
C ILE A 44 2.94 -9.99 -1.52
N SER A 45 1.99 -9.06 -1.64
CA SER A 45 0.61 -9.35 -1.99
C SER A 45 0.50 -10.01 -3.37
N PHE A 46 1.31 -9.57 -4.33
CA PHE A 46 1.42 -10.20 -5.64
C PHE A 46 1.85 -11.67 -5.52
N THR A 47 2.90 -11.93 -4.73
CA THR A 47 3.44 -13.28 -4.49
C THR A 47 2.42 -14.18 -3.78
N VAL A 48 1.82 -13.71 -2.69
CA VAL A 48 0.79 -14.41 -1.91
C VAL A 48 -0.38 -14.82 -2.82
N ARG A 49 -0.86 -13.89 -3.67
CA ARG A 49 -1.97 -14.15 -4.60
C ARG A 49 -1.59 -15.15 -5.69
N ALA A 50 -0.39 -15.05 -6.27
CA ALA A 50 0.08 -15.99 -7.28
C ALA A 50 0.21 -17.42 -6.73
N LEU A 51 0.66 -17.55 -5.49
CA LEU A 51 0.82 -18.83 -4.79
C LEU A 51 -0.47 -19.35 -4.16
N ARG A 52 -1.54 -18.54 -4.12
CA ARG A 52 -2.83 -18.86 -3.48
C ARG A 52 -2.66 -19.35 -2.04
N LEU A 53 -1.81 -18.67 -1.26
CA LEU A 53 -1.52 -19.08 0.11
C LEU A 53 -2.80 -19.07 0.95
N PRO A 54 -3.04 -20.11 1.77
CA PRO A 54 -4.17 -20.13 2.68
C PRO A 54 -4.00 -19.05 3.74
N LEU A 55 -5.12 -18.51 4.22
CA LEU A 55 -5.13 -17.62 5.37
C LEU A 55 -4.61 -18.36 6.61
N GLU A 56 -3.89 -17.65 7.47
CA GLU A 56 -3.44 -18.22 8.73
C GLU A 56 -4.65 -18.54 9.63
N PRO A 57 -4.62 -19.65 10.39
CA PRO A 57 -5.68 -19.99 11.32
C PRO A 57 -5.96 -18.82 12.29
N GLY A 58 -7.20 -18.36 12.35
CA GLY A 58 -7.61 -17.23 13.20
C GLY A 58 -7.59 -15.85 12.52
N THR A 59 -7.15 -15.74 11.26
CA THR A 59 -7.20 -14.48 10.47
C THR A 59 -8.48 -14.31 9.63
N GLY A 60 -9.50 -15.11 9.93
CA GLY A 60 -10.81 -15.02 9.30
C GLY A 60 -11.47 -13.66 9.53
N ARG A 61 -12.37 -13.28 8.61
CA ARG A 61 -13.22 -12.08 8.74
C ARG A 61 -13.80 -12.03 10.16
N PRO A 62 -13.73 -10.87 10.87
CA PRO A 62 -14.41 -10.73 12.15
C PRO A 62 -15.89 -10.85 11.82
N ASP A 63 -16.54 -11.96 12.18
CA ASP A 63 -17.95 -12.24 11.90
C ASP A 63 -18.19 -12.84 10.50
N SER A 64 -18.06 -14.17 10.42
CA SER A 64 -18.94 -15.01 9.59
C SER A 64 -19.92 -15.70 10.56
N PRO A 65 -21.21 -15.87 10.19
CA PRO A 65 -22.28 -16.25 11.12
C PRO A 65 -22.06 -17.58 11.83
#